data_AF-A0A7C3WVJ0-F1
#
_entry.id   AF-A0A7C3WVJ0-F1
#
_cell.length_a   1.000
_cell.length_b   1.000
_cell.length_c   1.000
_cell.angle_alpha   90.00
_cell.angle_beta   90.00
_cell.angle_gamma   90.00
#
_symmetry.space_group_name_H-M   'P 1'
#
loop_
_entity.id
_entity.type
_entity.pdbx_description
1 polymer ?
#
loop_
_entity_poly.entity_id
_entity_poly.type
_entity_poly.pdbx_seq_one_letter_code
_entity_poly.pdbx_strand_id
1 'polypeptide(L)'
;QAGLSSAPDIILRVIYNCISHFIEHLKVINMVAEEVEYRINRSLENKFLINLFALEKSLVYYLNAIHGNGLILAKLRAGADKIGLSEEGKEFLDDLIIENDQCFRVADIHSTVLSNLMDARASIVSNNLNVLMKLLNIITIALMVPTFIVSLFSMNVPIPAQHHPHIFYLIVVLCIISAVGVLWVFFRYREM
;
A
#
# COMPACT_ATOMS: atom_id res chain seq x y z
N GLN A 1 -25.44 -38.31 23.98
CA GLN A 1 -24.68 -39.46 24.50
C GLN A 1 -24.22 -40.28 23.29
N ALA A 2 -23.02 -40.01 22.79
CA ALA A 2 -22.30 -40.85 21.83
C ALA A 2 -20.87 -40.92 22.37
N GLY A 3 -20.39 -42.14 22.62
CA GLY A 3 -19.28 -42.43 23.52
C GLY A 3 -17.95 -41.87 23.03
N LEU A 4 -17.23 -41.19 23.93
CA LEU A 4 -15.77 -41.11 23.86
C LEU A 4 -15.24 -42.50 24.21
N SER A 5 -14.73 -43.28 23.23
CA SER A 5 -14.19 -44.61 23.52
C SER A 5 -12.83 -44.93 22.92
N SER A 6 -12.22 -44.04 22.12
CA SER A 6 -10.90 -44.30 21.54
C SER A 6 -9.96 -43.09 21.63
N ALA A 7 -8.70 -43.33 21.99
CA ALA A 7 -7.65 -42.31 22.10
C ALA A 7 -7.47 -41.43 20.82
N PRO A 8 -7.64 -41.95 19.59
CA PRO A 8 -7.61 -41.15 18.36
C PRO A 8 -8.72 -40.10 18.28
N ASP A 9 -9.94 -40.40 18.74
CA ASP A 9 -11.06 -39.44 18.68
C ASP A 9 -10.84 -38.24 19.59
N ILE A 10 -10.17 -38.45 20.72
CA ILE A 10 -9.79 -37.40 21.65
C ILE A 10 -8.70 -36.51 21.03
N ILE A 11 -7.70 -37.11 20.38
CA ILE A 11 -6.65 -36.38 19.65
C ILE A 11 -7.25 -35.57 18.50
N LEU A 12 -8.20 -36.16 17.75
CA LEU A 12 -8.89 -35.47 16.65
C LEU A 12 -9.67 -34.26 17.16
N ARG A 13 -10.35 -34.39 18.32
CA ARG A 13 -11.06 -33.27 18.96
C ARG A 13 -10.13 -32.16 19.43
N VAL A 14 -8.94 -32.48 19.93
CA VAL A 14 -7.95 -31.48 20.33
C VAL A 14 -7.39 -30.75 19.09
N ILE A 15 -7.10 -31.48 18.02
CA ILE A 15 -6.66 -30.90 16.74
C ILE A 15 -7.77 -30.00 16.17
N TYR A 16 -9.01 -30.48 16.16
CA TYR A 16 -10.18 -29.71 15.73
C TYR A 16 -10.32 -28.41 16.53
N ASN A 17 -10.25 -28.46 17.87
CA ASN A 17 -10.35 -27.26 18.70
C ASN A 17 -9.22 -26.25 18.42
N CYS A 18 -7.99 -26.71 18.18
CA CYS A 18 -6.89 -25.84 17.78
C CYS A 18 -7.16 -25.18 16.42
N ILE A 19 -7.65 -25.94 15.44
CA ILE A 19 -7.98 -25.42 14.11
C ILE A 19 -9.13 -24.41 14.18
N SER A 20 -10.21 -24.72 14.91
CA SER A 20 -11.34 -23.80 15.10
C SER A 20 -10.92 -22.50 15.78
N HIS A 21 -10.03 -22.56 16.77
CA HIS A 21 -9.48 -21.37 17.42
C HIS A 21 -8.64 -20.49 16.46
N PHE A 22 -7.90 -21.12 15.53
CA PHE A 22 -7.19 -20.40 14.46
C PHE A 22 -8.16 -19.72 13.48
N ILE A 23 -9.27 -20.39 13.11
CA ILE A 23 -10.30 -19.84 12.22
C ILE A 23 -10.99 -18.62 12.86
N GLU A 24 -11.32 -18.67 14.15
CA GLU A 24 -11.87 -17.51 14.87
C GLU A 24 -10.91 -16.32 14.88
N HIS A 25 -9.62 -16.56 15.13
CA HIS A 25 -8.61 -15.50 15.06
C HIS A 25 -8.48 -14.90 13.66
N LEU A 26 -8.63 -15.72 12.61
CA LEU A 26 -8.58 -15.21 11.25
C LEU A 26 -9.79 -14.31 10.92
N LYS A 27 -10.98 -14.62 11.42
CA LYS A 27 -12.16 -13.74 11.26
C LYS A 27 -11.93 -12.35 11.85
N VAL A 28 -11.32 -12.30 13.04
CA VAL A 28 -10.96 -11.03 13.69
C VAL A 28 -9.98 -10.24 12.83
N ILE A 29 -8.98 -10.92 12.25
CA ILE A 29 -7.99 -10.28 11.38
C ILE A 29 -8.61 -9.76 10.09
N ASN A 30 -9.55 -10.51 9.51
CA ASN A 30 -10.26 -10.04 8.32
C ASN A 30 -11.09 -8.78 8.61
N MET A 31 -11.75 -8.74 9.76
CA MET A 31 -12.51 -7.55 10.18
C MET A 31 -11.60 -6.34 10.41
N VAL A 32 -10.43 -6.55 11.03
CA VAL A 32 -9.42 -5.50 11.21
C VAL A 32 -8.84 -5.06 9.85
N ALA A 33 -8.66 -5.98 8.91
CA ALA A 33 -8.16 -5.67 7.58
C ALA A 33 -9.12 -4.78 6.79
N GLU A 34 -10.42 -5.09 6.81
CA GLU A 34 -11.45 -4.25 6.20
C GLU A 34 -11.50 -2.85 6.83
N GLU A 35 -11.37 -2.74 8.15
CA GLU A 35 -11.33 -1.44 8.82
C GLU A 35 -10.09 -0.63 8.42
N VAL A 36 -8.92 -1.27 8.37
CA VAL A 36 -7.67 -0.63 7.98
C VAL A 36 -7.72 -0.18 6.52
N GLU A 37 -8.27 -1.00 5.62
CA GLU A 37 -8.48 -0.65 4.21
C GLU A 37 -9.38 0.59 4.08
N TYR A 38 -10.50 0.61 4.81
CA TYR A 38 -11.41 1.77 4.84
C TYR A 38 -10.71 3.05 5.34
N ARG A 39 -9.97 2.94 6.45
CA ARG A 39 -9.24 4.07 7.07
C ARG A 39 -8.15 4.62 6.16
N ILE A 40 -7.45 3.74 5.46
CA ILE A 40 -6.40 4.11 4.49
C ILE A 40 -7.00 4.76 3.27
N ASN A 41 -8.15 4.29 2.77
CA ASN A 41 -8.82 4.95 1.65
C ASN A 41 -9.21 6.41 2.01
N ARG A 42 -9.49 6.68 3.29
CA ARG A 42 -9.92 8.00 3.79
C ARG A 42 -8.80 8.91 4.29
N SER A 43 -7.62 8.41 4.68
CA SER A 43 -6.55 9.26 5.25
C SER A 43 -5.13 8.83 4.85
N LEU A 44 -4.29 9.82 4.53
CA LEU A 44 -2.92 9.69 4.00
C LEU A 44 -1.84 9.81 5.09
N GLU A 45 -2.11 9.44 6.35
CA GLU A 45 -1.12 9.58 7.41
C GLU A 45 -0.13 8.41 7.43
N ASN A 46 1.16 8.70 7.63
CA ASN A 46 2.23 7.70 7.76
C ASN A 46 1.93 6.63 8.81
N LYS A 47 1.18 6.97 9.86
CA LYS A 47 0.75 6.03 10.91
C LYS A 47 -0.09 4.88 10.33
N PHE A 48 -0.95 5.15 9.36
CA PHE A 48 -1.79 4.13 8.74
C PHE A 48 -0.98 3.23 7.79
N LEU A 49 0.08 3.74 7.16
CA LEU A 49 0.99 2.92 6.36
C LEU A 49 1.78 1.92 7.23
N ILE A 50 2.24 2.33 8.41
CA ILE A 50 2.92 1.44 9.34
C ILE A 50 1.97 0.35 9.85
N ASN A 51 0.73 0.71 10.15
CA ASN A 51 -0.31 -0.25 10.53
C ASN A 51 -0.65 -1.21 9.39
N LEU A 52 -0.67 -0.73 8.13
CA LEU A 52 -0.87 -1.56 6.95
C LEU A 52 0.23 -2.61 6.81
N PHE A 53 1.48 -2.19 6.98
CA PHE A 53 2.63 -3.09 6.92
C PHE A 53 2.60 -4.16 8.02
N ALA A 54 2.22 -3.77 9.25
CA ALA A 54 2.05 -4.72 10.34
C ALA A 54 0.95 -5.76 10.04
N LEU A 55 -0.16 -5.31 9.47
CA LEU A 55 -1.27 -6.17 9.07
C LEU A 55 -0.89 -7.13 7.93
N GLU A 56 -0.19 -6.64 6.91
CA GLU A 56 0.33 -7.45 5.80
C GLU A 56 1.23 -8.56 6.31
N LYS A 57 2.20 -8.22 7.17
CA LYS A 57 3.07 -9.19 7.81
C LYS A 57 2.28 -10.24 8.60
N SER A 58 1.29 -9.81 9.40
CA SER A 58 0.40 -10.73 10.12
C SER A 58 -0.32 -11.67 9.16
N LEU A 59 -0.89 -11.16 8.07
CA LEU A 59 -1.63 -11.97 7.11
C LEU A 59 -0.75 -13.02 6.42
N VAL A 60 0.49 -12.68 6.10
CA VAL A 60 1.50 -13.64 5.61
C VAL A 60 1.77 -14.76 6.63
N TYR A 61 1.85 -14.45 7.93
CA TYR A 61 1.97 -15.49 8.96
C TYR A 61 0.73 -16.40 9.01
N TYR A 62 -0.47 -15.84 8.90
CA TYR A 62 -1.70 -16.64 8.87
C TYR A 62 -1.79 -17.53 7.64
N LEU A 63 -1.44 -17.01 6.46
CA LEU A 63 -1.40 -17.78 5.22
C LEU A 63 -0.48 -19.00 5.34
N ASN A 64 0.71 -18.80 5.89
CA ASN A 64 1.65 -19.89 6.17
C ASN A 64 1.11 -20.90 7.20
N ALA A 65 0.43 -20.43 8.25
CA ALA A 65 -0.16 -21.30 9.26
C ALA A 65 -1.31 -22.15 8.70
N ILE A 66 -2.23 -21.55 7.92
CA ILE A 66 -3.35 -22.24 7.26
C ILE A 66 -2.82 -23.27 6.25
N HIS A 67 -1.79 -22.92 5.50
CA HIS A 67 -1.12 -23.86 4.61
C HIS A 67 -0.52 -25.05 5.38
N GLY A 68 0.16 -24.77 6.50
CA GLY A 68 0.69 -25.80 7.40
C GLY A 68 -0.40 -26.74 7.95
N ASN A 69 -1.54 -26.18 8.36
CA ASN A 69 -2.70 -26.95 8.80
C ASN A 69 -3.22 -27.87 7.69
N GLY A 70 -3.33 -27.35 6.46
CA GLY A 70 -3.75 -28.14 5.29
C GLY A 70 -2.85 -29.34 5.03
N LEU A 71 -1.52 -29.17 5.15
CA LEU A 71 -0.56 -30.28 5.00
C LEU A 71 -0.73 -31.36 6.09
N ILE A 72 -1.02 -30.96 7.33
CA ILE A 72 -1.25 -31.89 8.44
C ILE A 72 -2.58 -32.63 8.23
N LEU A 73 -3.64 -31.92 7.85
CA LEU A 73 -4.95 -32.52 7.56
C LEU A 73 -4.87 -33.54 6.42
N ALA A 74 -4.15 -33.22 5.35
CA ALA A 74 -3.91 -34.16 4.25
C ALA A 74 -3.15 -35.42 4.70
N LYS A 75 -2.13 -35.27 5.56
CA LYS A 75 -1.40 -36.40 6.15
C LYS A 75 -2.29 -37.25 7.06
N LEU A 76 -3.13 -36.60 7.86
CA LEU A 76 -4.08 -37.27 8.75
C LEU A 76 -5.09 -38.09 7.93
N ARG A 77 -5.55 -37.54 6.82
CA ARG A 77 -6.49 -38.20 5.90
C ARG A 77 -5.87 -39.41 5.22
N ALA A 78 -4.62 -39.29 4.78
CA ALA A 78 -3.86 -40.42 4.21
C ALA A 78 -3.56 -41.53 5.24
N GLY A 79 -3.48 -41.16 6.52
CA GLY A 79 -3.28 -42.10 7.63
C GLY A 79 -4.57 -42.67 8.23
N ALA A 80 -5.75 -42.18 7.84
CA ALA A 80 -7.00 -42.40 8.57
C ALA A 80 -7.31 -43.88 8.83
N ASP A 81 -7.08 -44.75 7.84
CA ASP A 81 -7.29 -46.21 7.99
C ASP A 81 -6.32 -46.84 8.99
N LYS A 82 -5.05 -46.41 8.99
CA LYS A 82 -4.02 -46.90 9.92
C LYS A 82 -4.26 -46.44 11.36
N ILE A 83 -4.92 -45.30 11.52
CA ILE A 83 -5.24 -44.71 12.82
C ILE A 83 -6.57 -45.27 13.36
N GLY A 84 -7.30 -46.06 12.56
CA GLY A 84 -8.58 -46.65 12.93
C GLY A 84 -9.72 -45.65 12.98
N LEU A 85 -9.68 -44.62 12.13
CA LEU A 85 -10.73 -43.62 12.04
C LEU A 85 -12.03 -44.24 11.51
N SER A 86 -13.17 -43.91 12.13
CA SER A 86 -14.50 -44.31 11.62
C SER A 86 -14.80 -43.64 10.27
N GLU A 87 -15.73 -44.20 9.50
CA GLU A 87 -16.16 -43.58 8.23
C GLU A 87 -16.72 -42.16 8.45
N GLU A 88 -17.49 -41.96 9.51
CA GLU A 88 -18.02 -40.65 9.93
C GLU A 88 -16.88 -39.65 10.23
N GLY A 89 -15.80 -40.13 10.87
CA GLY A 89 -14.62 -39.31 11.16
C GLY A 89 -13.81 -38.95 9.91
N LYS A 90 -13.81 -39.80 8.89
CA LYS A 90 -13.16 -39.53 7.60
C LYS A 90 -13.93 -38.48 6.80
N GLU A 91 -15.26 -38.59 6.75
CA GLU A 91 -16.13 -37.60 6.09
C GLU A 91 -15.96 -36.21 6.73
N PHE A 92 -15.96 -36.15 8.06
CA PHE A 92 -15.70 -34.91 8.78
C PHE A 92 -14.30 -34.32 8.51
N LEU A 93 -13.29 -35.18 8.36
CA LEU A 93 -11.94 -34.75 8.01
C LEU A 93 -11.86 -34.20 6.58
N ASP A 94 -12.62 -34.75 5.64
CA ASP A 94 -12.72 -34.23 4.27
C ASP A 94 -13.36 -32.83 4.26
N ASP A 95 -14.41 -32.59 5.05
CA ASP A 95 -15.01 -31.27 5.21
C ASP A 95 -14.02 -30.23 5.78
N LEU A 96 -13.24 -30.62 6.80
CA LEU A 96 -12.21 -29.76 7.39
C LEU A 96 -11.11 -29.37 6.39
N ILE A 97 -10.73 -30.29 5.51
CA ILE A 97 -9.75 -30.01 4.45
C ILE A 97 -10.31 -28.97 3.49
N ILE A 98 -11.57 -29.12 3.06
CA ILE A 98 -12.25 -28.17 2.15
C ILE A 98 -12.33 -26.78 2.81
N GLU A 99 -12.72 -26.71 4.07
CA GLU A 99 -12.87 -25.44 4.79
C GLU A 99 -11.52 -24.74 5.00
N ASN A 100 -10.45 -25.49 5.34
CA ASN A 100 -9.09 -24.95 5.45
C ASN A 100 -8.58 -24.41 4.11
N ASP A 101 -8.86 -25.10 3.01
CA ASP A 101 -8.47 -24.69 1.65
C ASP A 101 -9.23 -23.42 1.19
N GLN A 102 -10.51 -23.30 1.54
CA GLN A 102 -11.27 -22.06 1.34
C GLN A 102 -10.69 -20.91 2.16
N CYS A 103 -10.38 -21.17 3.44
CA CYS A 103 -9.75 -20.23 4.35
C CYS A 103 -8.41 -19.70 3.80
N PHE A 104 -7.60 -20.60 3.22
CA PHE A 104 -6.34 -20.26 2.57
C PHE A 104 -6.54 -19.30 1.39
N ARG A 105 -7.48 -19.62 0.47
CA ARG A 105 -7.79 -18.76 -0.68
C ARG A 105 -8.20 -17.34 -0.28
N VAL A 106 -9.03 -17.21 0.76
CA VAL A 106 -9.48 -15.91 1.25
C VAL A 106 -8.30 -15.11 1.79
N ALA A 107 -7.46 -15.72 2.63
CA ALA A 107 -6.27 -15.07 3.16
C ALA A 107 -5.29 -14.62 2.06
N ASP A 108 -5.09 -15.44 1.02
CA ASP A 108 -4.24 -15.16 -0.14
C ASP A 108 -4.72 -13.96 -0.97
N ILE A 109 -6.03 -13.89 -1.23
CA ILE A 109 -6.66 -12.75 -1.91
C ILE A 109 -6.44 -11.46 -1.10
N HIS A 110 -6.71 -11.49 0.21
CA HIS A 110 -6.52 -10.31 1.05
C HIS A 110 -5.05 -9.89 1.13
N SER A 111 -4.10 -10.83 1.20
CA SER A 111 -2.67 -10.54 1.21
C SER A 111 -2.25 -9.84 -0.07
N THR A 112 -2.75 -10.32 -1.21
CA THR A 112 -2.49 -9.74 -2.52
C THR A 112 -3.07 -8.33 -2.65
N VAL A 113 -4.33 -8.13 -2.22
CA VAL A 113 -4.97 -6.80 -2.22
C VAL A 113 -4.19 -5.82 -1.35
N LEU A 114 -3.78 -6.24 -0.15
CA LEU A 114 -3.04 -5.39 0.79
C LEU A 114 -1.68 -4.97 0.24
N SER A 115 -0.95 -5.90 -0.40
CA SER A 115 0.31 -5.61 -1.09
C SER A 115 0.09 -4.60 -2.23
N ASN A 116 -0.91 -4.83 -3.09
CA ASN A 116 -1.22 -3.93 -4.20
C ASN A 116 -1.61 -2.52 -3.71
N LEU A 117 -2.33 -2.42 -2.59
CA LEU A 117 -2.65 -1.14 -1.97
C LEU A 117 -1.39 -0.43 -1.45
N MET A 118 -0.43 -1.17 -0.89
CA MET A 118 0.83 -0.63 -0.43
C MET A 118 1.66 -0.06 -1.60
N ASP A 119 1.72 -0.78 -2.72
CA ASP A 119 2.39 -0.34 -3.95
C ASP A 119 1.71 0.88 -4.58
N ALA A 120 0.38 0.86 -4.66
CA ALA A 120 -0.40 2.00 -5.14
C ALA A 120 -0.16 3.25 -4.28
N ARG A 121 -0.02 3.08 -2.96
CA ARG A 121 0.30 4.19 -2.03
C ARG A 121 1.72 4.71 -2.24
N ALA A 122 2.71 3.84 -2.38
CA ALA A 122 4.08 4.27 -2.71
C ALA A 122 4.11 5.10 -4.02
N SER A 123 3.33 4.68 -5.02
CA SER A 123 3.17 5.40 -6.28
C SER A 123 2.50 6.77 -6.09
N ILE A 124 1.42 6.87 -5.31
CA ILE A 124 0.76 8.15 -5.00
C ILE A 124 1.71 9.11 -4.27
N VAL A 125 2.47 8.63 -3.28
CA VAL A 125 3.45 9.45 -2.55
C VAL A 125 4.54 9.95 -3.50
N SER A 126 5.10 9.08 -4.34
CA SER A 126 6.08 9.45 -5.36
C SER A 126 5.53 10.49 -6.33
N ASN A 127 4.29 10.32 -6.78
CA ASN A 127 3.62 11.30 -7.64
C ASN A 127 3.45 12.65 -6.95
N ASN A 128 3.05 12.67 -5.68
CA ASN A 128 2.91 13.91 -4.91
C ASN A 128 4.25 14.62 -4.74
N LEU A 129 5.34 13.88 -4.48
CA LEU A 129 6.69 14.43 -4.45
C LEU A 129 7.08 15.01 -5.81
N ASN A 130 6.82 14.29 -6.91
CA ASN A 130 7.09 14.79 -8.26
C ASN A 130 6.30 16.06 -8.59
N VAL A 131 5.03 16.14 -8.18
CA VAL A 131 4.20 17.34 -8.36
C VAL A 131 4.77 18.51 -7.54
N LEU A 132 5.17 18.28 -6.29
CA LEU A 132 5.77 19.31 -5.45
C LEU A 132 7.12 19.78 -6.00
N MET A 133 7.97 18.88 -6.46
CA MET A 133 9.26 19.20 -7.08
C MET A 133 9.09 20.00 -8.36
N LYS A 134 8.12 19.65 -9.21
CA LYS A 134 7.75 20.46 -10.38
C LYS A 134 7.35 21.87 -9.95
N LEU A 135 6.47 22.01 -8.95
CA LEU A 135 6.04 23.31 -8.43
C LEU A 135 7.23 24.16 -7.94
N LEU A 136 8.10 23.60 -7.10
CA LEU A 136 9.27 24.30 -6.56
C LEU A 136 10.24 24.72 -7.67
N ASN A 137 10.50 23.84 -8.64
CA ASN A 137 11.36 24.16 -9.79
C ASN A 137 10.78 25.29 -10.63
N ILE A 138 9.47 25.30 -10.84
CA ILE A 138 8.79 26.37 -11.60
C ILE A 138 8.88 27.71 -10.86
N ILE A 139 8.62 27.73 -9.55
CA ILE A 139 8.80 28.93 -8.73
C ILE A 139 10.24 29.42 -8.82
N THR A 140 11.21 28.50 -8.74
CA THR A 140 12.64 28.83 -8.84
C THR A 140 12.99 29.45 -10.19
N ILE A 141 12.55 28.87 -11.30
CA ILE A 141 12.81 29.40 -12.66
C ILE A 141 12.12 30.76 -12.84
N ALA A 142 10.88 30.90 -12.36
CA ALA A 142 10.12 32.14 -12.44
C ALA A 142 10.80 33.29 -11.70
N LEU A 143 11.50 33.01 -10.58
CA LEU A 143 12.29 34.00 -9.85
C LEU A 143 13.68 34.21 -10.47
N MET A 144 14.32 33.17 -10.99
CA MET A 144 15.68 33.22 -11.50
C MET A 144 15.80 34.05 -12.78
N VAL A 145 14.83 33.97 -13.71
CA VAL A 145 14.91 34.69 -15.00
C VAL A 145 14.88 36.22 -14.81
N PRO A 146 13.92 36.82 -14.07
CA PRO A 146 13.95 38.24 -13.76
C PRO A 146 15.18 38.65 -12.95
N THR A 147 15.59 37.82 -11.97
CA THR A 147 16.79 38.08 -11.17
C THR A 147 18.05 38.13 -12.03
N PHE A 148 18.17 37.23 -13.02
CA PHE A 148 19.28 37.22 -13.97
C PHE A 148 19.31 38.51 -14.81
N ILE A 149 18.17 38.95 -15.34
CA ILE A 149 18.04 40.21 -16.08
C ILE A 149 18.49 41.38 -15.20
N VAL A 150 17.94 41.50 -13.99
CA VAL A 150 18.32 42.55 -13.03
C VAL A 150 19.82 42.49 -12.72
N SER A 151 20.39 41.30 -12.54
CA SER A 151 21.80 41.13 -12.22
C SER A 151 22.71 41.63 -13.34
N LEU A 152 22.41 41.33 -14.61
CA LEU A 152 23.19 41.83 -15.76
C LEU A 152 23.18 43.36 -15.85
N PHE A 153 22.02 43.99 -15.63
CA PHE A 153 21.89 45.45 -15.69
C PHE A 153 22.35 46.15 -14.41
N SER A 154 22.48 45.43 -13.30
CA SER A 154 23.04 45.93 -12.03
C SER A 154 24.56 45.86 -11.98
N MET A 155 25.22 45.22 -12.96
CA MET A 155 26.67 45.26 -13.07
C MET A 155 27.10 46.67 -13.49
N ASN A 156 28.13 47.22 -12.84
CA ASN A 156 28.74 48.52 -13.17
C ASN A 156 29.53 48.47 -14.51
N VAL A 157 28.99 47.80 -15.52
CA VAL A 157 29.54 47.72 -16.88
C VAL A 157 28.82 48.77 -17.73
N PRO A 158 29.54 49.55 -18.55
CA PRO A 158 28.93 50.55 -19.42
C PRO A 158 28.00 49.87 -20.44
N ILE A 159 26.69 49.99 -20.22
CA ILE A 159 25.64 49.46 -21.08
C ILE A 159 25.43 50.44 -22.25
N PRO A 160 25.31 49.96 -23.50
CA PRO A 160 24.92 50.81 -24.62
C PRO A 160 23.63 51.57 -24.29
N ALA A 161 23.64 52.89 -24.50
CA ALA A 161 22.54 53.82 -24.22
C ALA A 161 22.26 54.20 -22.75
N GLN A 162 23.11 53.87 -21.75
CA GLN A 162 22.96 54.19 -20.31
C GLN A 162 22.37 55.56 -19.92
N HIS A 163 22.59 56.59 -20.73
CA HIS A 163 22.18 57.98 -20.45
C HIS A 163 20.74 58.28 -20.91
N HIS A 164 20.05 57.33 -21.53
CA HIS A 164 18.70 57.50 -22.03
C HIS A 164 17.67 57.33 -20.89
N PRO A 165 16.81 58.33 -20.62
CA PRO A 165 15.92 58.36 -19.45
C PRO A 165 14.91 57.21 -19.41
N HIS A 166 14.65 56.55 -20.54
CA HIS A 166 13.69 55.46 -20.66
C HIS A 166 14.26 54.04 -20.42
N ILE A 167 15.58 53.88 -20.22
CA ILE A 167 16.19 52.55 -20.07
C ILE A 167 15.70 51.80 -18.83
N PHE A 168 15.51 52.51 -17.72
CA PHE A 168 14.98 51.90 -16.51
C PHE A 168 13.60 51.25 -16.75
N TYR A 169 12.70 51.97 -17.44
CA TYR A 169 11.38 51.46 -17.79
C TYR A 169 11.45 50.27 -18.76
N LEU A 170 12.41 50.28 -19.71
CA LEU A 170 12.62 49.17 -20.63
C LEU A 170 13.05 47.89 -19.90
N ILE A 171 13.96 47.99 -18.93
CA ILE A 171 14.41 46.85 -18.11
C ILE A 171 13.26 46.29 -17.27
N VAL A 172 12.45 47.17 -16.65
CA VAL A 172 11.27 46.76 -15.88
C VAL A 172 10.26 46.01 -16.76
N VAL A 173 9.99 46.50 -17.96
CA VAL A 173 9.12 45.84 -18.94
C VAL A 173 9.70 44.48 -19.35
N LEU A 174 11.01 44.39 -19.60
CA LEU A 174 11.67 43.13 -19.94
C LEU A 174 11.54 42.08 -18.82
N CYS A 175 11.72 42.49 -17.55
CA CYS A 175 11.54 41.63 -16.39
C CYS A 175 10.09 41.15 -16.23
N ILE A 176 9.10 42.02 -16.46
CA ILE A 176 7.68 41.66 -16.39
C ILE A 176 7.36 40.67 -17.52
N ILE A 177 7.81 40.92 -18.74
CA ILE A 177 7.61 40.02 -19.88
C ILE A 177 8.25 38.65 -19.61
N SER A 178 9.45 38.61 -19.03
CA SER A 178 10.11 37.33 -18.74
C SER A 178 9.38 36.55 -17.65
N ALA A 179 8.92 37.22 -16.58
CA ALA A 179 8.15 36.57 -15.51
C ALA A 179 6.80 36.05 -16.02
N VAL A 180 6.08 36.85 -16.81
CA VAL A 180 4.81 36.47 -17.43
C VAL A 180 5.02 35.34 -18.44
N GLY A 181 6.11 35.38 -19.22
CA GLY A 181 6.46 34.32 -20.18
C GLY A 181 6.65 32.96 -19.52
N VAL A 182 7.40 32.90 -18.40
CA VAL A 182 7.58 31.65 -17.64
C VAL A 182 6.26 31.15 -17.05
N LEU A 183 5.43 32.04 -16.49
CA LEU A 183 4.11 31.68 -15.97
C LEU A 183 3.15 31.21 -17.08
N TRP A 184 3.18 31.83 -18.25
CA TRP A 184 2.33 31.46 -19.39
C TRP A 184 2.69 30.09 -19.96
N VAL A 185 3.99 29.80 -20.15
CA VAL A 185 4.46 28.47 -20.55
C VAL A 185 4.03 27.42 -19.52
N PHE A 186 4.13 27.73 -18.23
CA PHE A 186 3.68 26.85 -17.16
C PHE A 186 2.19 26.53 -17.24
N PHE A 187 1.31 27.54 -17.33
CA PHE A 187 -0.14 27.31 -17.41
C PHE A 187 -0.51 26.46 -18.64
N ARG A 188 0.16 26.68 -19.77
CA ARG A 188 -0.05 25.89 -20.99
C ARG A 188 0.41 24.44 -20.87
N TYR A 189 1.45 24.16 -20.10
CA TYR A 189 1.91 22.79 -19.81
C TYR A 189 1.13 22.09 -18.69
N ARG A 190 0.32 22.81 -17.92
CA ARG A 190 -0.54 22.24 -16.86
C ARG A 190 -1.89 21.74 -17.40
N GLU A 191 -2.30 22.18 -18.59
CA GLU A 191 -3.56 21.81 -19.24
C GLU A 191 -3.44 20.64 -20.24
N MET A 192 -2.24 20.08 -20.42
CA MET A 192 -1.97 18.85 -21.19
C MET A 192 -1.63 17.69 -20.24
#